data_AF-A0A956S255-F1
#
_entry.id   AF-A0A956S255-F1
#
_cell.length_a   1.000
_cell.length_b   1.000
_cell.length_c   1.000
_cell.angle_alpha   90.00
_cell.angle_beta   90.00
_cell.angle_gamma   90.00
#
_symmetry.space_group_name_H-M   'P 1'
#
loop_
_entity.id
_entity.type
_entity.pdbx_description
1 polymer ?
#
loop_
_entity_poly.entity_id
_entity_poly.type
_entity_poly.pdbx_seq_one_letter_code
_entity_poly.pdbx_strand_id
1 'polypeptide(L)'
;MLVRLYALLAALLPPGFRARFGDDLVADYADLLEDSRRAGGLPVVLTRGLRGLGDLALRIPAERRAERARAGRTSFSSRASDTMGTHLRDLRVAWRALAKAPAFTLTAIVTLALGLGSTLAIFALVQGILLNPLAYPDSERIVEVRHHSPGLDLPNLNNSDGTLRFYHANGDPVFAAFAGLDVSRRNVLLGDTPERVPVLYATPEVWDVLRVPPALGRAFTAADAAEGAAPVALLTHGAWTRWFGRDPGIVGRTVDIDGQSTEVVGVMPAGFDYDTDGLALMAPLYVDPNGPFGAFGT
;
A
#
# COMPACT_ATOMS: atom_id res chain seq x y z
N MET A 1 -63.84 -31.09 -39.96
CA MET A 1 -64.67 -29.95 -39.51
C MET A 1 -64.06 -29.27 -38.28
N LEU A 2 -63.79 -30.01 -37.19
CA LEU A 2 -63.22 -29.45 -35.95
C LEU A 2 -61.87 -28.72 -36.11
N VAL A 3 -60.93 -29.26 -36.90
CA VAL A 3 -59.62 -28.60 -37.16
C VAL A 3 -59.79 -27.24 -37.86
N ARG A 4 -60.72 -27.12 -38.82
CA ARG A 4 -61.00 -25.83 -39.50
C ARG A 4 -61.61 -24.79 -38.54
N LEU A 5 -62.46 -25.26 -37.62
CA LEU A 5 -63.03 -24.39 -36.59
C LEU A 5 -61.96 -23.93 -35.59
N TYR A 6 -61.03 -24.82 -35.22
CA TYR A 6 -59.88 -24.49 -34.36
C TYR A 6 -58.94 -23.48 -35.04
N ALA A 7 -58.64 -23.67 -36.33
CA ALA A 7 -57.83 -22.71 -37.10
C ALA A 7 -58.50 -21.32 -37.20
N LEU A 8 -59.83 -21.27 -37.37
CA LEU A 8 -60.59 -20.02 -37.34
C LEU A 8 -60.51 -19.33 -35.98
N LEU A 9 -60.61 -20.09 -34.88
CA LEU A 9 -60.43 -19.56 -33.52
C LEU A 9 -58.99 -19.11 -33.26
N ALA A 10 -58.00 -19.84 -33.78
CA ALA A 10 -56.60 -19.45 -33.67
C ALA A 10 -56.31 -18.14 -34.43
N ALA A 11 -57.05 -17.86 -35.52
CA ALA A 11 -56.93 -16.60 -36.25
C ALA A 11 -57.38 -15.37 -35.44
N LEU A 12 -58.20 -15.54 -34.39
CA LEU A 12 -58.65 -14.48 -33.46
C LEU A 12 -57.63 -14.14 -32.36
N LEU A 13 -56.53 -14.90 -32.25
CA LEU A 13 -55.41 -14.59 -31.35
C LEU A 13 -54.66 -13.33 -31.79
N PRO A 14 -53.98 -12.65 -30.85
CA PRO A 14 -53.15 -11.48 -31.17
C PRO A 14 -52.11 -11.77 -32.25
N PRO A 15 -51.81 -10.80 -33.14
CA PRO A 15 -50.95 -11.02 -34.31
C PRO A 15 -49.53 -11.47 -33.93
N GLY A 16 -48.97 -10.96 -32.83
CA GLY A 16 -47.63 -11.34 -32.37
C GLY A 16 -47.53 -12.78 -31.85
N PHE A 17 -48.58 -13.27 -31.20
CA PHE A 17 -48.64 -14.66 -30.74
C PHE A 17 -48.94 -15.62 -31.89
N ARG A 18 -49.88 -15.25 -32.76
CA ARG A 18 -50.24 -16.02 -33.95
C ARG A 18 -49.06 -16.22 -34.90
N ALA A 19 -48.24 -15.20 -35.13
CA ALA A 19 -47.07 -15.29 -36.00
C ALA A 19 -46.01 -16.28 -35.49
N ARG A 20 -45.98 -16.55 -34.17
CA ARG A 20 -44.96 -17.39 -33.54
C ARG A 20 -45.42 -18.82 -33.26
N PHE A 21 -46.71 -19.01 -32.97
CA PHE A 21 -47.24 -20.31 -32.50
C PHE A 21 -48.53 -20.74 -33.20
N GLY A 22 -49.03 -19.95 -34.15
CA GLY A 22 -50.33 -20.20 -34.79
C GLY A 22 -50.37 -21.52 -35.56
N ASP A 23 -49.33 -21.78 -36.35
CA ASP A 23 -49.25 -22.98 -37.19
C ASP A 23 -49.05 -24.24 -36.33
N ASP A 24 -48.18 -24.17 -35.32
CA ASP A 24 -47.91 -25.27 -34.39
C ASP A 24 -49.16 -25.67 -33.60
N LEU A 25 -49.96 -24.70 -33.12
CA LEU A 25 -51.19 -24.99 -32.38
C LEU A 25 -52.23 -25.73 -33.23
N VAL A 26 -52.33 -25.40 -34.52
CA VAL A 26 -53.26 -26.07 -35.43
C VAL A 26 -52.77 -27.47 -35.76
N ALA A 27 -51.46 -27.66 -35.91
CA ALA A 27 -50.84 -28.96 -36.12
C ALA A 27 -51.04 -29.88 -34.90
N ASP A 28 -50.71 -29.42 -33.68
CA ASP A 28 -50.89 -30.18 -32.44
C ASP A 28 -52.35 -30.61 -32.23
N TYR A 29 -53.31 -29.73 -32.55
CA TYR A 29 -54.73 -30.06 -32.43
C TYR A 29 -55.19 -31.07 -33.49
N ALA A 30 -54.61 -31.03 -34.70
CA ALA A 30 -54.89 -32.02 -35.73
C ALA A 30 -54.36 -33.40 -35.31
N ASP A 31 -53.14 -33.46 -34.79
CA ASP A 31 -52.51 -34.70 -34.31
C ASP A 31 -53.28 -35.29 -33.12
N LEU A 32 -53.69 -34.45 -32.16
CA LEU A 32 -54.53 -34.88 -31.04
C LEU A 32 -55.87 -35.52 -31.47
N LEU A 33 -56.49 -35.01 -32.53
CA LEU A 33 -57.72 -35.57 -33.07
C LEU A 33 -57.47 -36.87 -33.85
N GLU A 34 -56.33 -36.99 -34.52
CA GLU A 34 -55.94 -38.21 -35.20
C GLU A 34 -55.61 -39.34 -34.22
N ASP A 35 -54.84 -39.04 -33.18
CA ASP A 35 -54.57 -39.98 -32.08
C ASP A 35 -55.85 -40.39 -31.36
N SER A 36 -56.77 -39.44 -31.15
CA SER A 36 -58.06 -39.75 -30.53
C SER A 36 -58.93 -40.67 -31.41
N ARG A 37 -58.78 -40.63 -32.74
CA ARG A 37 -59.45 -41.57 -33.65
C ARG A 37 -58.84 -42.96 -33.63
N ARG A 38 -57.51 -43.05 -33.46
CA ARG A 38 -56.79 -44.32 -33.36
C ARG A 38 -57.04 -45.02 -32.02
N ALA A 39 -57.17 -44.26 -30.94
CA ALA A 39 -57.30 -44.78 -29.57
C ALA A 39 -58.75 -45.03 -29.12
N GLY A 40 -59.78 -44.54 -29.82
CA GLY A 40 -61.17 -44.73 -29.40
C GLY A 40 -62.21 -44.22 -30.39
N GLY A 41 -63.44 -44.76 -30.28
CA GLY A 41 -64.55 -44.40 -31.17
C GLY A 41 -64.96 -42.93 -31.11
N LEU A 42 -65.87 -42.56 -32.03
CA LEU A 42 -66.46 -41.23 -32.22
C LEU A 42 -66.69 -40.36 -30.95
N PRO A 43 -67.20 -40.88 -29.81
CA PRO A 43 -67.38 -40.07 -28.60
C PRO A 43 -66.07 -39.52 -28.00
N VAL A 44 -64.94 -40.22 -28.12
CA VAL A 44 -63.64 -39.77 -27.59
C VAL A 44 -63.10 -38.59 -28.39
N VAL A 45 -63.26 -38.65 -29.71
CA VAL A 45 -62.85 -37.58 -30.64
C VAL A 45 -63.67 -36.31 -30.40
N LEU A 46 -64.98 -36.45 -30.18
CA LEU A 46 -65.86 -35.30 -29.91
C LEU A 46 -65.56 -34.65 -28.57
N THR A 47 -65.38 -35.43 -27.50
CA THR A 47 -65.11 -34.90 -26.16
C THR A 47 -63.75 -34.20 -26.08
N ARG A 48 -62.68 -34.81 -26.61
CA ARG A 48 -61.35 -34.18 -26.64
C ARG A 48 -61.29 -33.00 -27.61
N GLY A 49 -61.94 -33.12 -28.77
CA GLY A 49 -62.02 -32.04 -29.74
C GLY A 49 -62.71 -30.79 -29.18
N LEU A 50 -63.87 -30.96 -28.55
CA LEU A 50 -64.59 -29.84 -27.92
C LEU A 50 -63.82 -29.25 -26.74
N ARG A 51 -63.09 -30.07 -25.98
CA ARG A 51 -62.25 -29.59 -24.87
C ARG A 51 -61.09 -28.73 -25.36
N GLY A 52 -60.42 -29.13 -26.45
CA GLY A 52 -59.34 -28.33 -27.05
C GLY A 52 -59.85 -26.99 -27.61
N LEU A 53 -61.03 -26.98 -28.24
CA LEU A 53 -61.68 -25.73 -28.69
C LEU A 53 -62.02 -24.81 -27.51
N GLY A 54 -62.53 -25.39 -26.41
CA GLY A 54 -62.81 -24.64 -25.18
C GLY A 54 -61.56 -24.04 -24.54
N ASP A 55 -60.45 -24.80 -24.50
CA ASP A 55 -59.19 -24.35 -23.92
C ASP A 55 -58.57 -23.18 -24.72
N LEU A 56 -58.67 -23.24 -26.06
CA LEU A 56 -58.26 -22.14 -26.93
C LEU A 56 -59.17 -20.91 -26.75
N ALA A 57 -60.49 -21.11 -26.68
CA ALA A 57 -61.45 -20.01 -26.49
C ALA A 57 -61.25 -19.28 -25.15
N LEU A 58 -60.89 -20.01 -24.08
CA LEU A 58 -60.59 -19.43 -22.77
C LEU A 58 -59.21 -18.73 -22.72
N ARG A 59 -58.25 -19.13 -23.56
CA ARG A 59 -56.93 -18.50 -23.67
C ARG A 59 -56.95 -17.14 -24.37
N ILE A 60 -57.85 -16.92 -25.34
CA ILE A 60 -57.93 -15.65 -26.09
C ILE A 60 -58.11 -14.41 -25.16
N PRO A 61 -59.06 -14.37 -24.22
CA PRO A 61 -59.19 -13.22 -23.31
C PRO A 61 -58.06 -13.12 -22.29
N ALA A 62 -57.44 -14.24 -21.89
CA ALA A 62 -56.30 -14.25 -20.97
C ALA A 62 -55.04 -13.65 -21.62
N GLU A 63 -54.73 -14.05 -22.86
CA GLU A 63 -53.60 -13.52 -23.63
C GLU A 63 -53.81 -12.03 -23.98
N ARG A 64 -55.03 -11.61 -24.33
CA ARG A 64 -55.32 -10.19 -24.55
C ARG A 64 -55.15 -9.34 -23.28
N ARG A 65 -55.45 -9.88 -22.08
CA ARG A 65 -55.15 -9.21 -20.81
C ARG A 65 -53.64 -9.19 -20.52
N ALA A 66 -52.92 -10.27 -20.82
CA ALA A 66 -51.48 -10.35 -20.66
C ALA A 66 -50.75 -9.37 -21.60
N GLU A 67 -51.22 -9.23 -22.85
CA GLU A 67 -50.69 -8.28 -23.82
C GLU A 67 -50.98 -6.83 -23.42
N ARG A 68 -52.17 -6.52 -22.89
CA ARG A 68 -52.46 -5.20 -22.28
C ARG A 68 -51.63 -4.92 -21.03
N ALA A 69 -51.38 -5.94 -20.19
CA ALA A 69 -50.51 -5.81 -19.01
C ALA A 69 -49.02 -5.65 -19.38
N ARG A 70 -48.58 -6.25 -20.51
CA ARG A 70 -47.25 -6.05 -21.10
C ARG A 70 -47.13 -4.68 -21.75
N ALA A 71 -48.14 -4.24 -22.52
CA ALA A 71 -48.21 -2.90 -23.12
C ALA A 71 -48.27 -1.77 -22.07
N GLY A 72 -48.87 -2.02 -20.90
CA GLY A 72 -48.84 -1.11 -19.75
C GLY A 72 -47.51 -1.11 -18.97
N ARG A 73 -46.61 -2.07 -19.23
CA ARG A 73 -45.29 -2.20 -18.58
C ARG A 73 -44.11 -1.85 -19.51
N THR A 74 -44.34 -1.59 -20.79
CA THR A 74 -43.30 -1.17 -21.75
C THR A 74 -43.00 0.34 -21.75
N SER A 75 -43.08 1.01 -20.58
CA SER A 75 -42.39 2.30 -20.38
C SER A 75 -41.21 2.22 -19.40
N PHE A 76 -40.75 1.00 -19.10
CA PHE A 76 -39.63 0.79 -18.18
C PHE A 76 -38.56 -0.15 -18.77
N SER A 77 -37.78 0.33 -19.73
CA SER A 77 -36.36 -0.08 -19.90
C SER A 77 -35.57 0.80 -20.87
N SER A 78 -35.71 2.12 -20.77
CA SER A 78 -34.70 3.08 -21.26
C SER A 78 -34.49 4.18 -20.22
N ARG A 79 -33.88 3.80 -19.09
CA ARG A 79 -33.38 4.71 -18.04
C ARG A 79 -32.03 4.23 -17.49
N ALA A 80 -31.18 3.72 -18.38
CA ALA A 80 -29.77 3.57 -18.08
C ALA A 80 -29.04 4.95 -18.04
N SER A 81 -29.75 6.07 -18.31
CA SER A 81 -29.24 7.44 -18.16
C SER A 81 -29.77 8.21 -16.95
N ASP A 82 -30.64 7.62 -16.11
CA ASP A 82 -31.28 8.27 -14.95
C ASP A 82 -30.70 7.80 -13.59
N THR A 83 -29.67 6.94 -13.59
CA THR A 83 -28.97 6.50 -12.38
C THR A 83 -28.18 7.65 -11.73
N MET A 84 -27.51 8.48 -12.52
CA MET A 84 -26.69 9.59 -12.00
C MET A 84 -27.53 10.69 -11.31
N GLY A 85 -28.70 11.02 -11.85
CA GLY A 85 -29.62 12.01 -11.28
C GLY A 85 -30.32 11.54 -10.01
N THR A 86 -30.45 10.22 -9.83
CA THR A 86 -31.03 9.60 -8.64
C THR A 86 -30.03 9.62 -7.47
N HIS A 87 -28.76 9.26 -7.71
CA HIS A 87 -27.71 9.31 -6.68
C HIS A 87 -27.45 10.73 -6.16
N LEU A 88 -27.45 11.74 -7.03
CA LEU A 88 -27.28 13.15 -6.60
C LEU A 88 -28.48 13.65 -5.79
N ARG A 89 -29.68 13.18 -6.09
CA ARG A 89 -30.89 13.52 -5.34
C ARG A 89 -30.85 12.88 -3.95
N ASP A 90 -30.42 11.61 -3.87
CA ASP A 90 -30.28 10.89 -2.61
C ASP A 90 -29.20 11.51 -1.72
N LEU A 91 -28.05 11.90 -2.27
CA LEU A 91 -27.00 12.66 -1.55
C LEU A 91 -27.53 13.99 -1.00
N ARG A 92 -28.30 14.74 -1.81
CA ARG A 92 -28.90 16.02 -1.37
C ARG A 92 -29.92 15.82 -0.25
N VAL A 93 -30.71 14.74 -0.31
CA VAL A 93 -31.67 14.39 0.74
C VAL A 93 -30.94 13.98 2.02
N ALA A 94 -29.90 13.14 1.93
CA ALA A 94 -29.07 12.73 3.06
C ALA A 94 -28.37 13.93 3.73
N TRP A 95 -27.78 14.83 2.95
CA TRP A 95 -27.17 16.06 3.48
C TRP A 95 -28.18 16.93 4.23
N ARG A 96 -29.39 17.10 3.68
CA ARG A 96 -30.48 17.82 4.36
C ARG A 96 -30.92 17.15 5.65
N ALA A 97 -30.93 15.82 5.71
CA ALA A 97 -31.26 15.08 6.93
C ALA A 97 -30.18 15.30 8.01
N LEU A 98 -28.90 15.23 7.63
CA LEU A 98 -27.76 15.51 8.53
C LEU A 98 -27.79 16.95 9.06
N ALA A 99 -28.02 17.94 8.18
CA ALA A 99 -28.10 19.35 8.56
C ALA A 99 -29.28 19.68 9.50
N LYS A 100 -30.36 18.89 9.47
CA LYS A 100 -31.52 19.04 10.36
C LYS A 100 -31.31 18.45 11.76
N ALA A 101 -30.30 17.59 11.93
CA ALA A 101 -29.97 16.96 13.21
C ALA A 101 -28.49 17.21 13.57
N PRO A 102 -28.11 18.48 13.88
CA PRO A 102 -26.71 18.87 14.02
C PRO A 102 -26.01 18.19 15.19
N ALA A 103 -26.69 18.02 16.33
CA ALA A 103 -26.10 17.38 17.52
C ALA A 103 -25.75 15.91 17.25
N PHE A 104 -26.70 15.13 16.73
CA PHE A 104 -26.48 13.72 16.38
C PHE A 104 -25.39 13.56 15.31
N THR A 105 -25.44 14.38 14.26
CA THR A 105 -24.45 14.37 13.17
C THR A 105 -23.05 14.67 13.70
N LEU A 106 -22.91 15.66 14.59
CA LEU A 106 -21.62 16.00 15.18
C LEU A 106 -21.05 14.84 15.99
N THR A 107 -21.86 14.20 16.85
CA THR A 107 -21.40 13.04 17.64
C THR A 107 -20.98 11.88 16.75
N ALA A 108 -21.74 11.60 15.69
CA ALA A 108 -21.40 10.56 14.72
C ALA A 108 -20.09 10.86 13.98
N ILE A 109 -19.89 12.11 13.54
CA ILE A 109 -18.64 12.56 12.88
C ILE A 109 -17.45 12.42 13.84
N VAL A 110 -17.57 12.88 15.08
CA VAL A 110 -16.47 12.81 16.06
C VAL A 110 -16.10 11.37 16.37
N THR A 111 -17.09 10.49 16.62
CA THR A 111 -16.84 9.06 16.87
C THR A 111 -16.16 8.40 15.68
N LEU A 112 -16.63 8.68 14.45
CA LEU A 112 -16.02 8.15 13.23
C LEU A 112 -14.60 8.70 13.02
N ALA A 113 -14.39 9.99 13.24
CA ALA A 113 -13.09 10.64 13.11
C ALA A 113 -12.08 10.08 14.12
N LEU A 114 -12.49 9.82 15.36
CA LEU A 114 -11.65 9.20 16.38
C LEU A 114 -11.29 7.76 16.01
N GLY A 115 -12.26 6.96 15.54
CA GLY A 115 -12.01 5.59 15.11
C GLY A 115 -11.05 5.53 13.91
N LEU A 116 -11.38 6.23 12.83
CA LEU A 116 -10.55 6.29 11.62
C LEU A 116 -9.19 6.93 11.89
N GLY A 117 -9.15 8.02 12.65
CA GLY A 117 -7.94 8.74 13.00
C GLY A 117 -6.99 7.88 13.83
N SER A 118 -7.50 7.09 14.77
CA SER A 118 -6.68 6.17 15.57
C SER A 118 -6.02 5.08 14.72
N THR A 119 -6.80 4.45 13.83
CA THR A 119 -6.25 3.41 12.93
C THR A 119 -5.23 4.00 11.96
N LEU A 120 -5.52 5.17 11.37
CA LEU A 120 -4.60 5.85 10.46
C LEU A 120 -3.33 6.32 11.18
N ALA A 121 -3.42 6.81 12.41
CA ALA A 121 -2.27 7.26 13.20
C ALA A 121 -1.32 6.11 13.52
N ILE A 122 -1.85 4.96 13.95
CA ILE A 122 -1.04 3.75 14.20
C ILE A 122 -0.38 3.29 12.90
N PHE A 123 -1.12 3.24 11.80
CA PHE A 123 -0.56 2.84 10.51
C PHE A 123 0.52 3.82 10.02
N ALA A 124 0.31 5.13 10.17
CA ALA A 124 1.30 6.13 9.81
C ALA A 124 2.58 6.03 10.67
N LEU A 125 2.43 5.74 11.96
CA LEU A 125 3.56 5.51 12.86
C LEU A 125 4.33 4.24 12.48
N VAL A 126 3.63 3.13 12.23
CA VAL A 126 4.23 1.89 11.76
C VAL A 126 4.93 2.10 10.42
N GLN A 127 4.29 2.79 9.48
CA GLN A 127 4.88 3.08 8.18
C GLN A 127 6.15 3.94 8.33
N GLY A 128 6.11 4.96 9.19
CA GLY A 128 7.24 5.87 9.41
C GLY A 128 8.42 5.23 10.14
N ILE A 129 8.18 4.29 11.05
CA ILE A 129 9.22 3.67 11.88
C ILE A 129 9.70 2.33 11.30
N LEU A 130 8.78 1.46 10.85
CA LEU A 130 9.11 0.09 10.46
C LEU A 130 9.26 -0.11 8.94
N LEU A 131 8.64 0.74 8.12
CA LEU A 131 8.51 0.49 6.67
C LEU A 131 9.09 1.59 5.79
N ASN A 132 9.62 2.67 6.38
CA ASN A 132 10.34 3.67 5.60
C ASN A 132 11.74 3.11 5.36
N PRO A 133 12.16 2.89 4.10
CA PRO A 133 13.52 2.45 3.82
C PRO A 133 14.51 3.46 4.42
N LEU A 134 15.64 2.98 4.92
CA LEU A 134 16.75 3.84 5.36
C LEU A 134 17.00 4.88 4.27
N ALA A 135 17.27 6.13 4.65
CA ALA A 135 17.43 7.26 3.72
C ALA A 135 18.75 7.21 2.91
N TYR A 136 19.23 6.00 2.62
CA TYR A 136 20.42 5.71 1.83
C TYR A 136 20.01 5.19 0.45
N PRO A 137 20.70 5.61 -0.63
CA PRO A 137 20.57 4.98 -1.93
C PRO A 137 20.84 3.47 -1.85
N ASP A 138 20.01 2.67 -2.53
CA ASP A 138 20.08 1.19 -2.54
C ASP A 138 20.12 0.55 -1.13
N SER A 139 19.38 1.11 -0.18
CA SER A 139 19.35 0.65 1.23
C SER A 139 19.13 -0.85 1.41
N GLU A 140 18.38 -1.49 0.50
CA GLU A 140 18.10 -2.93 0.48
C GLU A 140 19.34 -3.81 0.23
N ARG A 141 20.45 -3.21 -0.20
CA ARG A 141 21.74 -3.88 -0.44
C ARG A 141 22.73 -3.69 0.70
N ILE A 142 22.39 -2.88 1.70
CA ILE A 142 23.22 -2.62 2.86
C ILE A 142 22.85 -3.66 3.93
N VAL A 143 23.85 -4.36 4.44
CA VAL A 143 23.68 -5.32 5.53
C VAL A 143 24.68 -5.02 6.63
N GLU A 144 24.27 -5.28 7.86
CA GLU A 144 25.15 -5.20 9.02
C GLU A 144 25.69 -6.60 9.33
N VAL A 145 27.01 -6.71 9.47
CA VAL A 145 27.67 -7.97 9.81
C VAL A 145 28.00 -8.00 11.30
N ARG A 146 27.25 -8.81 12.06
CA ARG A 146 27.49 -9.04 13.49
C ARG A 146 27.97 -10.47 13.73
N HIS A 147 28.85 -10.63 14.71
CA HIS A 147 29.26 -11.94 15.20
C HIS A 147 28.46 -12.33 16.44
N HIS A 148 28.39 -13.63 16.72
CA HIS A 148 27.84 -14.15 17.97
C HIS A 148 28.70 -15.32 18.45
N SER A 149 28.74 -15.58 19.76
CA SER A 149 29.43 -16.71 20.35
C SER A 149 28.46 -17.51 21.22
N PRO A 150 27.87 -18.59 20.66
CA PRO A 150 26.97 -19.47 21.40
C PRO A 150 27.64 -20.11 22.62
N GLY A 151 28.94 -20.40 22.53
CA GLY A 151 29.71 -21.02 23.62
C GLY A 151 29.94 -20.12 24.83
N LEU A 152 29.75 -18.80 24.67
CA LEU A 152 29.87 -17.80 25.75
C LEU A 152 28.52 -17.17 26.10
N ASP A 153 27.41 -17.65 25.50
CA ASP A 153 26.08 -17.04 25.61
C ASP A 153 26.06 -15.55 25.24
N LEU A 154 26.84 -15.18 24.22
CA LEU A 154 26.93 -13.81 23.72
C LEU A 154 26.26 -13.71 22.34
N PRO A 155 25.01 -13.23 22.27
CA PRO A 155 24.25 -13.17 21.03
C PRO A 155 24.76 -12.11 20.06
N ASN A 156 25.51 -11.12 20.53
CA ASN A 156 26.13 -10.09 19.73
C ASN A 156 27.57 -9.83 20.21
N LEU A 157 28.50 -9.83 19.27
CA LEU A 157 29.89 -9.49 19.45
C LEU A 157 30.26 -8.38 18.47
N ASN A 158 30.90 -7.34 19.00
CA ASN A 158 31.44 -6.28 18.18
C ASN A 158 32.54 -6.82 17.27
N ASN A 159 32.68 -6.23 16.09
CA ASN A 159 33.83 -6.49 15.24
C ASN A 159 35.07 -5.82 15.85
N SER A 160 36.23 -6.43 15.64
CA SER A 160 37.52 -5.83 15.98
C SER A 160 38.24 -5.36 14.73
N ASP A 161 39.31 -4.58 14.91
CA ASP A 161 40.15 -4.11 13.82
C ASP A 161 40.65 -5.26 12.93
N GLY A 162 41.10 -6.36 13.54
CA GLY A 162 41.49 -7.57 12.81
C GLY A 162 40.36 -8.16 11.96
N THR A 163 39.14 -8.23 12.50
CA THR A 163 37.96 -8.72 11.78
C THR A 163 37.59 -7.82 10.61
N LEU A 164 37.59 -6.50 10.82
CA LEU A 164 37.31 -5.55 9.75
C LEU A 164 38.34 -5.67 8.62
N ARG A 165 39.63 -5.76 8.96
CA ARG A 165 40.70 -6.04 7.99
C ARG A 165 40.51 -7.35 7.23
N PHE A 166 40.07 -8.40 7.92
CA PHE A 166 39.77 -9.68 7.28
C PHE A 166 38.66 -9.53 6.23
N TYR A 167 37.60 -8.77 6.53
CA TYR A 167 36.54 -8.48 5.56
C TYR A 167 37.01 -7.63 4.39
N HIS A 168 37.85 -6.61 4.62
CA HIS A 168 38.44 -5.85 3.52
C HIS A 168 39.30 -6.74 2.60
N ALA A 169 40.03 -7.70 3.16
CA ALA A 169 40.92 -8.56 2.38
C ALA A 169 40.20 -9.74 1.68
N ASN A 170 39.08 -10.24 2.22
CA ASN A 170 38.43 -11.47 1.76
C ASN A 170 36.95 -11.29 1.36
N GLY A 171 36.43 -10.06 1.39
CA GLY A 171 35.03 -9.75 1.13
C GLY A 171 34.62 -9.79 -0.35
N ASP A 172 35.60 -9.69 -1.25
CA ASP A 172 35.39 -9.75 -2.70
C ASP A 172 35.12 -11.21 -3.13
N PRO A 173 34.09 -11.50 -3.97
CA PRO A 173 33.20 -10.56 -4.68
C PRO A 173 31.83 -10.35 -4.02
N VAL A 174 31.63 -10.82 -2.78
CA VAL A 174 30.32 -10.84 -2.14
C VAL A 174 29.82 -9.43 -1.85
N PHE A 175 30.71 -8.54 -1.40
CA PHE A 175 30.37 -7.16 -1.06
C PHE A 175 31.18 -6.18 -1.90
N ALA A 176 30.52 -5.09 -2.33
CA ALA A 176 31.17 -4.04 -3.11
C ALA A 176 32.08 -3.14 -2.27
N ALA A 177 31.74 -2.94 -0.99
CA ALA A 177 32.49 -2.15 -0.03
C ALA A 177 32.17 -2.62 1.40
N PHE A 178 33.09 -2.39 2.32
CA PHE A 178 32.93 -2.62 3.75
C PHE A 178 33.31 -1.36 4.50
N ALA A 179 32.50 -0.95 5.47
CA ALA A 179 32.80 0.16 6.34
C ALA A 179 32.71 -0.28 7.81
N GLY A 180 33.68 0.13 8.62
CA GLY A 180 33.62 -0.01 10.06
C GLY A 180 32.88 1.17 10.69
N LEU A 181 31.98 0.91 11.63
CA LEU A 181 31.20 1.92 12.33
C LEU A 181 31.29 1.66 13.83
N ASP A 182 31.53 2.71 14.61
CA ASP A 182 31.47 2.70 16.07
C ASP A 182 30.73 3.94 16.57
N VAL A 183 29.81 3.74 17.52
CA VAL A 183 29.06 4.83 18.12
C VAL A 183 29.47 4.98 19.57
N SER A 184 29.97 6.16 19.90
CA SER A 184 30.35 6.46 21.27
C SER A 184 29.93 7.87 21.67
N ARG A 185 29.68 8.05 22.97
CA ARG A 185 29.31 9.36 23.51
C ARG A 185 30.57 10.13 23.91
N ARG A 186 30.72 11.34 23.36
CA ARG A 186 31.82 12.27 23.62
C ARG A 186 31.27 13.56 24.23
N ASN A 187 32.08 14.27 24.98
CA ASN A 187 31.73 15.61 25.46
C ASN A 187 32.19 16.62 24.41
N VAL A 188 31.28 17.47 23.95
CA VAL A 188 31.57 18.54 23.01
C VAL A 188 31.43 19.85 23.77
N LEU A 189 32.46 20.69 23.74
CA LEU A 189 32.42 22.00 24.37
C LEU A 189 31.82 23.02 23.40
N LEU A 190 30.67 23.58 23.78
CA LEU A 190 29.94 24.58 23.01
C LEU A 190 29.99 25.92 23.75
N GLY A 191 30.96 26.76 23.40
CA GLY A 191 31.28 27.93 24.21
C GLY A 191 31.79 27.49 25.58
N ASP A 192 31.03 27.80 26.65
CA ASP A 192 31.40 27.44 28.02
C ASP A 192 30.63 26.23 28.58
N THR A 193 29.74 25.61 27.79
CA THR A 193 28.91 24.49 28.27
C THR A 193 29.29 23.19 27.56
N PRO A 194 29.76 22.17 28.30
CA PRO A 194 29.99 20.85 27.74
C PRO A 194 28.66 20.09 27.57
N GLU A 195 28.45 19.53 26.38
CA GLU A 195 27.30 18.68 26.07
C GLU A 195 27.78 17.28 25.69
N ARG A 196 27.22 16.24 26.32
CA ARG A 196 27.57 14.85 26.00
C ARG A 196 26.67 14.33 24.89
N VAL A 197 27.24 14.09 23.72
CA VAL A 197 26.51 13.70 22.51
C VAL A 197 27.06 12.41 21.88
N PRO A 198 26.24 11.66 21.13
CA PRO A 198 26.74 10.57 20.30
C PRO A 198 27.54 11.10 19.11
N VAL A 199 28.67 10.42 18.87
CA VAL A 199 29.56 10.60 17.72
C VAL A 199 29.69 9.26 17.02
N LEU A 200 29.48 9.27 15.70
CA LEU A 200 29.67 8.11 14.85
C LEU A 200 31.09 8.15 14.28
N TYR A 201 31.93 7.22 14.71
CA TYR A 201 33.22 6.96 14.12
C TYR A 201 33.03 6.00 12.95
N ALA A 202 33.54 6.36 11.77
CA ALA A 202 33.36 5.57 10.57
C ALA A 202 34.63 5.51 9.73
N THR A 203 34.91 4.35 9.13
CA THR A 203 36.02 4.25 8.17
C THR A 203 35.67 5.00 6.88
N PRO A 204 36.66 5.47 6.09
CA PRO A 204 36.43 6.24 4.87
C PRO A 204 35.50 5.58 3.84
N GLU A 205 35.45 4.25 3.82
CA GLU A 205 34.59 3.46 2.92
C GLU A 205 33.10 3.64 3.21
N VAL A 206 32.73 4.27 4.33
CA VAL A 206 31.33 4.63 4.63
C VAL A 206 30.70 5.45 3.50
N TRP A 207 31.50 6.23 2.76
CA TRP A 207 31.02 7.01 1.64
C TRP A 207 30.66 6.15 0.42
N ASP A 208 31.32 5.00 0.25
CA ASP A 208 31.01 4.03 -0.80
C ASP A 208 29.78 3.17 -0.44
N VAL A 209 29.59 2.91 0.85
CA VAL A 209 28.47 2.14 1.41
C VAL A 209 27.19 2.98 1.47
N LEU A 210 27.21 4.11 2.17
CA LEU A 210 26.01 4.94 2.38
C LEU A 210 25.72 5.84 1.18
N ARG A 211 26.73 6.20 0.38
CA ARG A 211 26.61 7.07 -0.80
C ARG A 211 25.89 8.41 -0.54
N VAL A 212 25.99 8.91 0.70
CA VAL A 212 25.49 10.22 1.09
C VAL A 212 26.68 11.16 1.27
N PRO A 213 26.99 12.02 0.29
CA PRO A 213 28.06 13.00 0.44
C PRO A 213 27.63 14.14 1.38
N PRO A 214 28.60 14.85 2.01
CA PRO A 214 28.33 16.05 2.77
C PRO A 214 27.70 17.15 1.89
N ALA A 215 26.76 17.90 2.45
CA ALA A 215 26.13 19.05 1.76
C ALA A 215 27.03 20.29 1.74
N LEU A 216 27.93 20.42 2.72
CA LEU A 216 28.94 21.48 2.80
C LEU A 216 30.30 20.88 3.13
N GLY A 217 31.36 21.47 2.60
CA GLY A 217 32.74 21.05 2.85
C GLY A 217 33.10 19.76 2.12
N ARG A 218 33.84 18.87 2.79
CA ARG A 218 34.35 17.61 2.22
C ARG A 218 34.07 16.42 3.14
N ALA A 219 34.07 15.24 2.55
CA ALA A 219 34.16 13.97 3.27
C ALA A 219 35.55 13.81 3.91
N PHE A 220 35.64 13.06 5.01
CA PHE A 220 36.94 12.59 5.52
C PHE A 220 37.47 11.47 4.61
N THR A 221 38.79 11.31 4.60
CA THR A 221 39.54 10.43 3.71
C THR A 221 40.40 9.45 4.50
N ALA A 222 41.05 8.52 3.81
CA ALA A 222 42.02 7.61 4.43
C ALA A 222 43.18 8.33 5.13
N ALA A 223 43.57 9.52 4.67
CA ALA A 223 44.61 10.32 5.34
C ALA A 223 44.12 10.90 6.68
N ASP A 224 42.83 11.24 6.77
CA ASP A 224 42.21 11.74 8.02
C ASP A 224 41.98 10.60 9.02
N ALA A 225 41.90 9.35 8.55
CA ALA A 225 41.76 8.14 9.35
C ALA A 225 43.09 7.45 9.67
N ALA A 226 44.23 8.06 9.32
CA ALA A 226 45.55 7.50 9.58
C ALA A 226 45.96 7.66 11.05
N GLU A 227 46.90 6.82 11.51
CA GLU A 227 47.45 6.91 12.86
C GLU A 227 48.07 8.31 13.09
N GLY A 228 47.66 8.98 14.17
CA GLY A 228 48.16 10.31 14.52
C GLY A 228 47.71 11.43 13.57
N ALA A 229 46.75 11.19 12.68
CA ALA A 229 46.15 12.22 11.86
C ALA A 229 45.55 13.35 12.71
N ALA A 230 45.54 14.57 12.15
CA ALA A 230 44.88 15.69 12.79
C ALA A 230 43.37 15.38 12.95
N PRO A 231 42.76 15.60 14.13
CA PRO A 231 41.36 15.26 14.33
C PRO A 231 40.44 16.11 13.44
N VAL A 232 39.56 15.44 12.70
CA VAL A 232 38.53 16.08 11.87
C VAL A 232 37.15 15.49 12.18
N ALA A 233 36.10 16.28 11.96
CA ALA A 233 34.72 15.84 12.10
C ALA A 233 33.79 16.48 11.05
N LEU A 234 32.66 15.83 10.82
CA LEU A 234 31.52 16.39 10.11
C LEU A 234 30.37 16.58 11.08
N LEU A 235 29.64 17.69 10.95
CA LEU A 235 28.43 17.92 11.72
C LEU A 235 27.22 17.29 11.04
N THR A 236 26.29 16.74 11.81
CA THR A 236 24.95 16.47 11.29
C THR A 236 24.21 17.78 11.05
N HIS A 237 23.23 17.79 10.14
CA HIS A 237 22.45 19.00 9.85
C HIS A 237 21.76 19.56 11.11
N GLY A 238 21.28 18.67 11.99
CA GLY A 238 20.64 19.03 13.26
C GLY A 238 21.62 19.71 14.22
N ALA A 239 22.82 19.16 14.40
CA ALA A 239 23.87 19.76 15.23
C ALA A 239 24.32 21.12 14.69
N TRP A 240 24.59 21.21 13.38
CA TRP A 240 24.94 22.46 12.73
C TRP A 240 23.89 23.56 12.91
N THR A 241 22.60 23.19 12.82
CA THR A 241 21.49 24.12 13.03
C THR A 241 21.39 24.56 14.49
N ARG A 242 21.44 23.60 15.42
CA ARG A 242 21.22 23.84 16.86
C ARG A 242 22.37 24.60 17.52
N TRP A 243 23.61 24.27 17.16
CA TRP A 243 24.80 24.80 17.82
C TRP A 243 25.34 26.06 17.15
N PHE A 244 25.24 26.13 15.83
CA PHE A 244 25.92 27.17 15.04
C PHE A 244 24.94 27.99 14.20
N GLY A 245 23.63 27.84 14.40
CA GLY A 245 22.62 28.66 13.71
C GLY A 245 22.67 28.55 12.18
N ARG A 246 23.17 27.42 11.66
CA ARG A 246 23.40 27.20 10.21
C ARG A 246 24.46 28.13 9.61
N ASP A 247 25.48 28.53 10.38
CA ASP A 247 26.60 29.33 9.88
C ASP A 247 27.42 28.51 8.84
N PRO A 248 27.44 28.91 7.54
CA PRO A 248 28.21 28.20 6.53
C PRO A 248 29.72 28.34 6.74
N GLY A 249 30.16 29.34 7.52
CA GLY A 249 31.55 29.53 7.89
C GLY A 249 32.06 28.58 8.97
N ILE A 250 31.30 27.55 9.35
CA ILE A 250 31.73 26.52 10.31
C ILE A 250 32.81 25.60 9.74
N VAL A 251 32.83 25.39 8.42
CA VAL A 251 33.84 24.54 7.77
C VAL A 251 35.21 25.21 7.90
N GLY A 252 36.20 24.44 8.39
CA GLY A 252 37.55 24.91 8.72
C GLY A 252 37.68 25.52 10.12
N ARG A 253 36.58 25.62 10.89
CA ARG A 253 36.66 25.98 12.32
C ARG A 253 36.87 24.72 13.16
N THR A 254 37.34 24.92 14.38
CA THR A 254 37.53 23.84 15.34
C THR A 254 36.41 23.79 16.37
N VAL A 255 36.10 22.58 16.80
CA VAL A 255 35.27 22.26 17.97
C VAL A 255 36.08 21.40 18.92
N ASP A 256 35.90 21.58 20.21
CA ASP A 256 36.57 20.75 21.21
C ASP A 256 35.69 19.52 21.50
N ILE A 257 36.28 18.34 21.31
CA ILE A 257 35.67 17.04 21.57
C ILE A 257 36.58 16.31 22.57
N ASP A 258 36.08 16.07 23.78
CA ASP A 258 36.82 15.47 24.90
C ASP A 258 38.19 16.14 25.17
N GLY A 259 38.26 17.47 25.04
CA GLY A 259 39.50 18.23 25.24
C GLY A 259 40.43 18.25 24.02
N GLN A 260 40.01 17.68 22.90
CA GLN A 260 40.78 17.67 21.65
C GLN A 260 40.17 18.64 20.62
N SER A 261 40.98 19.60 20.19
CA SER A 261 40.62 20.51 19.09
C SER A 261 40.48 19.74 17.78
N THR A 262 39.25 19.67 17.28
CA THR A 262 38.86 18.89 16.09
C THR A 262 38.34 19.83 15.00
N GLU A 263 38.90 19.77 13.79
CA GLU A 263 38.46 20.60 12.67
C GLU A 263 37.15 20.09 12.08
N VAL A 264 36.18 20.99 11.89
CA VAL A 264 34.95 20.70 11.16
C VAL A 264 35.24 20.79 9.66
N VAL A 265 35.32 19.66 8.98
CA VAL A 265 35.63 19.60 7.53
C VAL A 265 34.40 19.57 6.64
N GLY A 266 33.20 19.34 7.21
CA GLY A 266 31.96 19.34 6.46
C GLY A 266 30.68 19.25 7.29
N VAL A 267 29.55 19.30 6.61
CA VAL A 267 28.20 19.18 7.20
C VAL A 267 27.36 18.22 6.37
N MET A 268 26.71 17.26 7.02
CA MET A 268 25.82 16.29 6.37
C MET A 268 24.53 16.95 5.87
N PRO A 269 23.93 16.43 4.78
CA PRO A 269 22.68 16.96 4.24
C PRO A 269 21.52 16.86 5.22
N ALA A 270 20.51 17.72 5.03
CA ALA A 270 19.24 17.58 5.72
C ALA A 270 18.59 16.25 5.34
N GLY A 271 18.17 15.46 6.34
CA GLY A 271 17.62 14.13 6.14
C GLY A 271 18.64 12.99 6.16
N PHE A 272 19.95 13.28 6.31
CA PHE A 272 20.88 12.26 6.75
C PHE A 272 20.49 11.83 8.17
N ASP A 273 20.13 10.56 8.29
CA ASP A 273 19.70 9.96 9.54
C ASP A 273 20.36 8.60 9.67
N TYR A 274 21.12 8.43 10.74
CA TYR A 274 21.76 7.18 11.11
C TYR A 274 21.09 6.71 12.40
N ASP A 275 20.92 5.39 12.56
CA ASP A 275 20.19 4.73 13.65
C ASP A 275 20.83 4.97 15.03
N THR A 276 20.83 6.22 15.46
CA THR A 276 21.45 6.76 16.66
C THR A 276 20.78 8.09 16.99
N ASP A 277 19.87 8.04 17.97
CA ASP A 277 19.18 9.21 18.45
C ASP A 277 20.13 10.33 18.87
N GLY A 278 19.92 11.52 18.30
CA GLY A 278 20.69 12.71 18.63
C GLY A 278 22.12 12.70 18.11
N LEU A 279 22.45 11.89 17.09
CA LEU A 279 23.75 11.90 16.44
C LEU A 279 24.14 13.32 16.04
N ALA A 280 25.26 13.80 16.60
CA ALA A 280 25.67 15.18 16.40
C ALA A 280 26.84 15.32 15.42
N LEU A 281 27.76 14.34 15.43
CA LEU A 281 29.02 14.41 14.70
C LEU A 281 29.35 13.05 14.08
N MET A 282 30.05 13.09 12.95
CA MET A 282 30.76 11.94 12.38
C MET A 282 32.27 12.23 12.39
N ALA A 283 33.08 11.25 12.71
CA ALA A 283 34.54 11.36 12.75
C ALA A 283 35.18 10.13 12.07
N PRO A 284 36.41 10.24 11.54
CA PRO A 284 37.10 9.10 10.97
C PRO A 284 37.43 8.07 12.06
N LEU A 285 37.20 6.78 11.75
CA LEU A 285 37.63 5.65 12.57
C LEU A 285 39.02 5.20 12.10
N TYR A 286 40.00 5.29 12.99
CA TYR A 286 41.30 4.63 12.79
C TYR A 286 41.14 3.13 13.05
N VAL A 287 41.69 2.31 12.16
CA VAL A 287 41.72 0.85 12.27
C VAL A 287 43.18 0.43 12.41
N ASP A 288 43.54 -0.19 13.54
CA ASP A 288 44.92 -0.61 13.76
C ASP A 288 45.30 -1.73 12.77
N PRO A 289 46.31 -1.55 11.91
CA PRO A 289 46.79 -2.59 11.00
C PRO A 289 47.38 -3.80 11.73
N ASN A 290 47.68 -3.71 13.02
CA ASN A 290 48.11 -4.81 13.88
C ASN A 290 47.09 -5.15 14.97
N GLY A 291 45.89 -4.57 14.89
CA GLY A 291 44.84 -4.75 15.88
C GLY A 291 44.41 -6.22 16.00
N PRO A 292 43.96 -6.64 17.20
CA PRO A 292 43.65 -8.04 17.48
C PRO A 292 42.40 -8.52 16.74
N PHE A 293 42.28 -9.85 16.62
CA PHE A 293 41.02 -10.51 16.29
C PHE A 293 40.22 -10.77 17.58
N GLY A 294 38.98 -10.27 17.63
CA GLY A 294 38.03 -10.54 18.70
C GLY A 294 37.47 -9.30 19.41
N ALA A 295 36.21 -9.42 19.86
CA ALA A 295 35.46 -8.34 20.52
C ALA A 295 35.90 -8.04 21.96
N PHE A 296 36.73 -8.90 22.54
CA PHE A 296 37.25 -8.72 23.89
C PHE A 296 38.51 -7.86 23.80
N GLY A 297 38.33 -6.59 24.13
CA GLY A 297 39.43 -5.61 24.11
C GLY A 297 40.59 -6.03 25.01
N THR A 298 41.75 -5.45 24.71
CA THR A 298 42.72 -5.08 25.73
C THR A 298 42.18 -3.92 26.58
#